data_AF-A0A6P0RYA4-F1
#
_entry.id   AF-A0A6P0RYA4-F1
#
_cell.length_a   1.000
_cell.length_b   1.000
_cell.length_c   1.000
_cell.angle_alpha   90.00
_cell.angle_beta   90.00
_cell.angle_gamma   90.00
#
_symmetry.space_group_name_H-M   'P 1'
#
loop_
_entity.id
_entity.type
_entity.pdbx_description
1 polymer ?
#
loop_
_entity_poly.entity_id
_entity_poly.type
_entity_poly.pdbx_seq_one_letter_code
_entity_poly.pdbx_strand_id
1 'polypeptide(L)'
;MTDQALSHRPITQPTDILNQLQSGQLLQVYGRRGNALIIVHRHHAELAGPGAAVGSVFDFDCCRVIPIGRVSIIYPESSAKRQQACAMRQRWIRFTQKAMETYV
;
A
#
# COMPACT_ATOMS: atom_id res chain seq x y z
N MET A 1 -16.98 0.44 -24.17
CA MET A 1 -17.04 -0.27 -22.89
C MET A 1 -16.24 0.53 -21.90
N THR A 2 -16.91 0.96 -20.84
CA THR A 2 -16.64 2.17 -20.05
C THR A 2 -15.30 2.14 -19.32
N ASP A 3 -14.41 3.02 -19.74
CA ASP A 3 -13.18 3.40 -19.05
C ASP A 3 -13.53 4.20 -17.80
N GLN A 4 -14.06 3.53 -16.78
CA GLN A 4 -14.10 4.07 -15.41
C GLN A 4 -12.69 3.97 -14.84
N ALA A 5 -11.77 4.76 -15.40
CA ALA A 5 -10.53 5.11 -14.76
C ALA A 5 -10.90 5.72 -13.39
N LEU A 6 -10.63 4.96 -12.34
CA LEU A 6 -10.64 5.44 -10.96
C LEU A 6 -9.84 6.74 -10.94
N SER A 7 -10.54 7.86 -10.80
CA SER A 7 -9.98 9.20 -10.82
C SER A 7 -8.73 9.25 -9.94
N HIS A 8 -7.57 9.59 -10.51
CA HIS A 8 -6.35 9.87 -9.74
C HIS A 8 -6.60 11.08 -8.82
N ARG A 9 -7.19 10.84 -7.64
CA ARG A 9 -7.36 11.85 -6.60
C ARG A 9 -6.01 12.04 -5.92
N PRO A 10 -5.32 13.18 -6.11
CA PRO A 10 -3.92 13.32 -5.72
C PRO A 10 -3.70 13.51 -4.21
N ILE A 11 -4.78 13.60 -3.41
CA ILE A 11 -4.74 13.86 -1.98
C ILE A 11 -5.88 13.04 -1.36
N THR A 12 -5.56 11.81 -0.95
CA THR A 12 -6.50 11.00 -0.18
C THR A 12 -6.17 11.30 1.29
N GLN A 13 -7.13 11.78 2.07
CA GLN A 13 -6.89 12.03 3.49
C GLN A 13 -6.43 10.73 4.14
N PRO A 14 -5.51 10.74 5.12
CA PRO A 14 -5.06 9.51 5.78
C PRO A 14 -6.23 8.63 6.28
N THR A 15 -7.31 9.25 6.74
CA THR A 15 -8.56 8.57 7.11
C THR A 15 -9.24 7.85 5.95
N ASP A 16 -9.28 8.44 4.75
CA ASP A 16 -9.85 7.80 3.57
C ASP A 16 -9.01 6.58 3.16
N ILE A 17 -7.68 6.71 3.20
CA ILE A 17 -6.77 5.59 2.95
C ILE A 17 -6.99 4.48 3.98
N LEU A 18 -7.06 4.84 5.26
CA LEU A 18 -7.31 3.90 6.35
C LEU A 18 -8.61 3.11 6.12
N ASN A 19 -9.69 3.80 5.79
CA ASN A 19 -10.99 3.18 5.46
C ASN A 19 -10.88 2.22 4.27
N GLN A 20 -10.09 2.58 3.24
CA GLN A 20 -9.84 1.70 2.10
C GLN A 20 -9.04 0.45 2.48
N LEU A 21 -8.01 0.58 3.33
CA LEU A 21 -7.24 -0.58 3.80
C LEU A 21 -8.11 -1.52 4.65
N GLN A 22 -8.97 -0.95 5.49
CA GLN A 22 -9.89 -1.70 6.35
C GLN A 22 -11.12 -2.26 5.62
N SER A 23 -11.34 -1.90 4.35
CA SER A 23 -12.47 -2.39 3.56
C SER A 23 -12.43 -3.90 3.26
N GLY A 24 -11.30 -4.56 3.52
CA GLY A 24 -11.07 -5.96 3.16
C GLY A 24 -10.75 -6.18 1.67
N GLN A 25 -10.71 -5.12 0.86
CA GLN A 25 -10.32 -5.23 -0.54
C GLN A 25 -8.80 -5.32 -0.69
N LEU A 26 -8.35 -6.18 -1.62
CA LEU A 26 -6.95 -6.19 -2.05
C LEU A 26 -6.72 -5.02 -3.00
N LEU A 27 -5.87 -4.09 -2.57
CA LEU A 27 -5.50 -2.90 -3.32
C LEU A 27 -3.98 -2.86 -3.54
N GLN A 28 -3.51 -1.88 -4.30
CA GLN A 28 -2.11 -1.73 -4.65
C GLN A 28 -1.69 -0.25 -4.61
N VAL A 29 -0.51 0.02 -4.03
CA VAL A 29 0.11 1.35 -4.12
C VAL A 29 0.50 1.64 -5.56
N TYR A 30 0.04 2.76 -6.11
CA TYR A 30 0.35 3.14 -7.48
C TYR A 30 1.86 3.30 -7.71
N GLY A 31 2.33 2.77 -8.84
CA GLY A 31 3.74 2.51 -9.15
C GLY A 31 4.66 3.73 -9.40
N ARG A 32 4.48 4.86 -8.71
CA ARG A 32 5.28 6.08 -8.92
C ARG A 32 6.41 6.17 -7.89
N ARG A 33 7.65 6.36 -8.35
CA ARG A 33 8.83 6.53 -7.49
C ARG A 33 8.64 7.69 -6.48
N GLY A 34 9.15 7.50 -5.27
CA GLY A 34 9.03 8.47 -4.17
C GLY A 34 7.70 8.42 -3.41
N ASN A 35 6.76 7.57 -3.83
CA ASN A 35 5.50 7.38 -3.12
C ASN A 35 5.52 6.08 -2.30
N ALA A 36 5.08 6.14 -1.06
CA ALA A 36 4.93 4.95 -0.22
C ALA A 36 3.88 5.19 0.87
N LEU A 37 3.39 4.11 1.48
CA LEU A 37 2.59 4.15 2.70
C LEU A 37 3.39 3.53 3.83
N ILE A 38 3.44 4.21 4.97
CA ILE A 38 3.72 3.54 6.23
C ILE A 38 2.37 3.11 6.81
N ILE A 39 2.23 1.81 7.00
CA ILE A 39 1.05 1.17 7.57
C ILE A 39 1.38 0.85 9.02
N VAL A 40 0.67 1.46 9.95
CA VAL A 40 0.87 1.28 11.39
C VAL A 40 -0.16 0.29 11.88
N HIS A 41 0.32 -0.90 12.19
CA HIS A 41 -0.43 -1.94 12.88
C HIS A 41 -0.37 -1.71 14.39
N ARG A 42 -1.07 -2.55 15.16
CA ARG A 42 -1.12 -2.41 16.62
C ARG A 42 0.26 -2.49 17.29
N HIS A 43 1.17 -3.30 16.76
CA HIS A 43 2.45 -3.62 17.41
C HIS A 43 3.69 -3.31 16.57
N HIS A 44 3.52 -2.91 15.32
CA HIS A 44 4.61 -2.63 14.41
C HIS A 44 4.17 -1.68 13.29
N ALA A 45 5.12 -1.20 12.51
CA ALA A 45 4.86 -0.43 11.31
C ALA A 45 5.56 -1.07 10.12
N GLU A 46 4.92 -1.01 8.95
CA GLU A 46 5.46 -1.57 7.73
C GLU A 46 5.48 -0.53 6.61
N LEU A 47 6.49 -0.63 5.73
CA LEU A 47 6.58 0.18 4.54
C LEU A 47 5.98 -0.55 3.34
N ALA A 48 5.01 0.08 2.68
CA ALA A 48 4.40 -0.36 1.42
C ALA A 48 4.71 0.67 0.33
N GLY A 49 5.76 0.41 -0.45
CA GLY A 49 6.16 1.30 -1.55
C GLY A 49 5.47 0.99 -2.87
N PRO A 50 5.94 1.58 -3.99
CA PRO A 50 5.30 1.47 -5.30
C PRO A 50 5.08 0.02 -5.71
N GLY A 51 3.86 -0.28 -6.14
CA GLY A 51 3.45 -1.60 -6.59
C GLY A 51 3.14 -2.60 -5.47
N ALA A 52 3.32 -2.25 -4.19
CA ALA A 52 3.02 -3.14 -3.07
C ALA A 52 1.52 -3.34 -2.87
N ALA A 53 1.11 -4.56 -2.52
CA ALA A 53 -0.23 -4.88 -2.07
C ALA A 53 -0.53 -4.22 -0.72
N VAL A 54 -1.74 -3.69 -0.57
CA VAL A 54 -2.27 -3.09 0.66
C VAL A 54 -3.76 -3.43 0.84
N GLY A 55 -4.26 -3.36 2.06
CA GLY A 55 -5.62 -3.73 2.45
C GLY A 55 -5.77 -5.23 2.66
N SER A 56 -6.97 -5.75 2.38
CA SER A 56 -7.29 -7.17 2.54
C SER A 56 -6.94 -7.69 3.94
N VAL A 57 -6.60 -8.97 4.04
CA VAL A 57 -6.14 -9.64 5.27
C VAL A 57 -4.79 -9.13 5.79
N PHE A 58 -4.07 -8.31 5.03
CA PHE A 58 -2.74 -7.82 5.42
C PHE A 58 -2.84 -6.68 6.44
N ASP A 59 -3.79 -5.77 6.22
CA ASP A 59 -3.83 -4.47 6.91
C ASP A 59 -5.14 -4.27 7.71
N PHE A 60 -5.81 -5.35 8.09
CA PHE A 60 -7.10 -5.30 8.79
C PHE A 60 -7.00 -4.67 10.20
N ASP A 61 -5.86 -4.86 10.86
CA ASP A 61 -5.53 -4.26 12.16
C ASP A 61 -4.78 -2.92 12.02
N CYS A 62 -4.75 -2.34 10.82
CA CYS A 62 -4.17 -1.03 10.60
C CYS A 62 -4.90 0.01 11.47
N CYS A 63 -4.14 0.69 12.33
CA CYS A 63 -4.63 1.71 13.24
C CYS A 63 -4.36 3.13 12.70
N ARG A 64 -3.35 3.28 11.85
CA ARG A 64 -2.94 4.55 11.26
C ARG A 64 -2.18 4.32 9.96
N VAL A 65 -2.31 5.26 9.03
CA VAL A 65 -1.50 5.30 7.80
C VAL A 65 -0.77 6.63 7.71
N ILE A 66 0.47 6.60 7.23
CA ILE A 66 1.28 7.79 6.98
C ILE A 66 1.67 7.78 5.50
N PRO A 67 1.07 8.65 4.66
CA PRO A 67 1.44 8.75 3.26
C PRO A 67 2.79 9.46 3.10
N ILE A 68 3.66 8.88 2.29
CA ILE A 68 4.92 9.47 1.84
C ILE A 68 4.74 9.86 0.37
N GLY A 69 4.92 11.14 0.06
CA GLY A 69 4.73 11.66 -1.30
C GLY A 69 3.25 11.76 -1.69
N ARG A 70 2.97 11.63 -2.99
CA ARG A 70 1.61 11.72 -3.55
C ARG A 70 1.03 10.34 -3.77
N VAL A 71 0.63 9.70 -2.68
CA VAL A 71 0.12 8.32 -2.71
C VAL A 71 -1.26 8.26 -3.37
N SER A 72 -1.41 7.29 -4.26
CA SER A 72 -2.71 6.83 -4.73
C SER A 72 -2.74 5.31 -4.66
N ILE A 73 -3.92 4.77 -4.37
CA ILE A 73 -4.16 3.33 -4.28
C ILE A 73 -5.07 2.94 -5.45
N ILE A 74 -4.77 1.82 -6.09
CA ILE A 74 -5.51 1.31 -7.24
C ILE A 74 -5.94 -0.14 -7.01
N TYR A 75 -6.94 -0.58 -7.74
CA TYR A 75 -7.38 -1.97 -7.73
C TYR A 75 -6.57 -2.80 -8.75
N PRO A 76 -5.89 -3.89 -8.34
CA PRO A 76 -5.24 -4.81 -9.25
C PRO A 76 -6.27 -5.73 -9.94
N GLU A 77 -6.61 -5.40 -11.19
CA GLU A 77 -7.70 -6.04 -11.95
C GLU A 77 -7.50 -7.54 -12.21
N SER A 78 -6.27 -7.98 -12.48
CA SER A 78 -5.98 -9.36 -12.85
C SER A 78 -5.31 -10.15 -11.72
N SER A 79 -5.49 -11.47 -11.73
CA SER A 79 -4.79 -12.38 -10.79
C SER A 79 -3.27 -12.19 -10.85
N ALA A 80 -2.70 -12.01 -12.05
CA ALA A 80 -1.28 -11.73 -12.23
C ALA A 80 -0.83 -10.42 -11.55
N LYS A 81 -1.61 -9.34 -11.71
CA LYS A 81 -1.33 -8.04 -11.03
C LYS A 81 -1.41 -8.19 -9.51
N ARG A 82 -2.36 -8.98 -8.98
CA ARG A 82 -2.48 -9.27 -7.54
C ARG A 82 -1.28 -10.03 -7.00
N GLN A 83 -0.87 -11.10 -7.67
CA GLN A 83 0.32 -11.87 -7.30
C GLN A 83 1.57 -11.01 -7.32
N GLN A 84 1.73 -10.18 -8.36
CA GLN A 84 2.84 -9.22 -8.46
C GLN A 84 2.82 -8.21 -7.29
N ALA A 85 1.64 -7.69 -6.93
CA ALA A 85 1.50 -6.76 -5.82
C ALA A 85 1.89 -7.38 -4.48
N CYS A 86 1.45 -8.62 -4.21
CA CYS A 86 1.86 -9.38 -3.02
C CYS A 86 3.37 -9.63 -3.00
N ALA A 87 3.96 -10.02 -4.14
CA ALA A 87 5.41 -10.20 -4.25
C ALA A 87 6.18 -8.88 -4.03
N MET A 88 5.65 -7.76 -4.50
CA MET A 88 6.20 -6.44 -4.20
C MET A 88 6.12 -6.11 -2.71
N ARG A 89 5.00 -6.42 -2.04
CA ARG A 89 4.85 -6.20 -0.59
C ARG A 89 5.93 -6.95 0.20
N GLN A 90 6.18 -8.21 -0.13
CA GLN A 90 7.26 -9.01 0.47
C GLN A 90 8.65 -8.41 0.23
N ARG A 91 8.92 -7.88 -0.97
CA ARG A 91 10.19 -7.20 -1.26
C ARG A 91 10.39 -5.96 -0.38
N TRP A 92 9.34 -5.16 -0.17
CA TRP A 92 9.40 -3.99 0.69
C TRP A 92 9.63 -4.33 2.17
N ILE A 93 9.01 -5.39 2.67
CA ILE A 93 9.25 -5.90 4.02
C ILE A 93 10.72 -6.28 4.19
N ARG A 94 11.26 -7.10 3.28
CA ARG A 94 12.68 -7.51 3.30
C ARG A 94 13.64 -6.34 3.18
N PHE A 95 13.32 -5.38 2.29
CA PHE A 95 14.11 -4.16 2.14
C PHE A 95 14.18 -3.38 3.46
N THR A 96 13.04 -3.19 4.13
CA THR A 96 12.96 -2.41 5.37
C THR A 96 13.69 -3.12 6.50
N GLN A 97 13.49 -4.43 6.65
CA GLN A 97 14.24 -5.26 7.60
C GLN A 97 15.76 -5.11 7.40
N LYS A 98 16.22 -5.24 6.14
CA LYS A 98 17.65 -5.12 5.83
C LYS A 98 18.19 -3.73 6.09
N ALA A 99 17.42 -2.69 5.77
CA ALA A 99 17.80 -1.31 6.06
C ALA A 99 17.92 -1.08 7.57
N MET A 100 16.98 -1.60 8.37
CA MET A 100 17.03 -1.49 9.84
C MET A 100 18.27 -2.18 10.42
N GLU A 101 18.67 -3.36 9.93
CA GLU A 101 19.91 -4.02 10.35
C GLU A 101 21.18 -3.24 10.02
N THR A 102 21.14 -2.40 8.98
CA THR A 102 22.34 -1.75 8.42
C THR A 102 22.55 -0.34 8.98
N TYR A 103 21.47 0.37 9.30
CA TYR A 103 21.50 1.80 9.63
C TYR A 103 21.05 2.12 11.07
N VAL A 104 20.63 1.12 11.84
CA VAL A 104 20.25 1.25 13.26
C VAL A 104 21.20 0.38 14.09
#